data_AF-A0ABC8TQT7-F1
#
_entry.id   AF-A0ABC8TQT7-F1
#
_cell.length_a   1.000
_cell.length_b   1.000
_cell.length_c   1.000
_cell.angle_alpha   90.00
_cell.angle_beta   90.00
_cell.angle_gamma   90.00
#
_symmetry.space_group_name_H-M   'P 1'
#
loop_
_entity.id
_entity.type
_entity.pdbx_description
1 polymer ?
#
loop_
_entity_poly.entity_id
_entity_poly.type
_entity_poly.pdbx_seq_one_letter_code
_entity_poly.pdbx_strand_id
1 'polypeptide(L)'
;MEQEMKERKRSEIREGDQEKWVYNSSVDHKGKVPLRASTGVWIAALFIITIEVSERLSFFGLSTNLITYLTKVIQQDLKTAAKNVNYWSGVTTMMPLIGGFIADAYTGRFAMILISSAIYIMGLGLLTMSRFIPSLKPCATDSCHSPRFMK
;
A
#
# COMPACT_ATOMS: atom_id res chain seq x y z
N MET A 1 45.22 -36.41 -6.77
CA MET A 1 44.01 -36.00 -7.52
C MET A 1 42.71 -36.30 -6.77
N GLU A 2 42.51 -37.49 -6.20
CA GLU A 2 41.24 -37.81 -5.50
C GLU A 2 41.00 -37.05 -4.20
N GLN A 3 42.04 -36.74 -3.42
CA GLN A 3 41.92 -35.96 -2.19
C GLN A 3 41.41 -34.54 -2.46
N GLU A 4 41.98 -33.86 -3.46
CA GLU A 4 41.56 -32.53 -3.93
C GLU A 4 40.09 -32.51 -4.37
N MET A 5 39.64 -33.58 -5.05
CA MET A 5 38.25 -33.72 -5.51
C MET A 5 37.29 -33.93 -4.33
N LYS A 6 37.74 -34.62 -3.28
CA LYS A 6 36.97 -34.89 -2.05
C LYS A 6 36.85 -33.65 -1.17
N GLU A 7 37.89 -32.82 -1.12
CA GLU A 7 37.87 -31.53 -0.43
C GLU A 7 36.98 -30.52 -1.15
N ARG A 8 37.06 -30.46 -2.50
CA ARG A 8 36.17 -29.63 -3.31
C ARG A 8 34.70 -30.01 -3.14
N LYS A 9 34.41 -31.32 -3.14
CA LYS A 9 33.05 -31.82 -2.88
C LYS A 9 32.58 -31.50 -1.45
N ARG A 10 33.49 -31.46 -0.47
CA ARG A 10 33.19 -31.11 0.91
C ARG A 10 33.00 -29.60 1.11
N SER A 11 33.70 -28.75 0.36
CA SER A 11 33.44 -27.31 0.34
C SER A 11 32.10 -27.00 -0.32
N GLU A 12 31.78 -27.63 -1.45
CA GLU A 12 30.48 -27.46 -2.12
C GLU A 12 29.30 -27.88 -1.23
N ILE A 13 29.42 -29.00 -0.50
CA ILE A 13 28.40 -29.44 0.46
C ILE A 13 28.26 -28.45 1.62
N ARG A 14 29.37 -27.92 2.14
CA ARG A 14 29.35 -26.92 3.23
C ARG A 14 28.76 -25.59 2.79
N GLU A 15 29.04 -25.14 1.57
CA GLU A 15 28.44 -23.92 1.01
C GLU A 15 26.94 -24.10 0.79
N GLY A 16 26.51 -25.24 0.25
CA GLY A 16 25.08 -25.55 0.06
C GLY A 16 24.29 -25.62 1.38
N ASP A 17 24.90 -26.12 2.47
CA ASP A 17 24.27 -26.10 3.80
C ASP A 17 24.25 -24.69 4.42
N GLN A 18 25.25 -23.84 4.15
CA GLN A 18 25.28 -22.44 4.61
C GLN A 18 24.19 -21.59 3.95
N GLU A 19 23.89 -21.83 2.66
CA GLU A 19 22.83 -21.10 1.94
C GLU A 19 21.40 -21.45 2.40
N LYS A 20 21.23 -22.63 3.01
CA LYS A 20 19.94 -23.18 3.42
C LYS A 20 19.34 -22.52 4.66
N TRP A 21 20.17 -21.93 5.53
CA TRP A 21 19.77 -21.34 6.81
C TRP A 21 19.97 -19.83 6.83
N VAL A 22 19.03 -19.11 7.44
CA VAL A 22 19.16 -17.66 7.58
C VAL A 22 19.97 -17.33 8.85
N TYR A 23 21.24 -16.98 8.69
CA TYR A 23 22.16 -16.63 9.79
C TYR A 23 22.04 -15.16 10.28
N ASN A 24 20.84 -14.57 10.24
CA ASN A 24 20.62 -13.17 10.62
C ASN A 24 20.17 -12.99 12.09
N SER A 25 20.50 -13.93 12.98
CA SER A 25 20.00 -14.01 14.38
C SER A 25 18.46 -14.01 14.51
N SER A 26 17.71 -14.14 13.42
CA SER A 26 16.26 -14.27 13.47
C SER A 26 15.90 -15.69 13.89
N VAL A 27 15.22 -15.84 15.02
CA VAL A 27 14.70 -17.12 15.49
C VAL A 27 13.21 -17.21 15.21
N ASP A 28 12.74 -18.40 14.84
CA ASP A 28 11.32 -18.71 14.76
C ASP A 28 10.67 -18.56 16.16
N HIS A 29 9.33 -18.50 16.24
CA HIS A 29 8.60 -18.51 17.52
C HIS A 29 8.93 -19.74 18.39
N LYS A 30 9.49 -20.80 17.78
CA LYS A 30 10.01 -22.00 18.45
C LYS A 30 11.52 -21.97 18.76
N GLY A 31 12.21 -20.84 18.59
CA GLY A 31 13.63 -20.67 18.91
C GLY A 31 14.60 -21.36 17.94
N LYS A 32 14.14 -21.84 16.78
CA LYS A 32 14.98 -22.49 15.77
C LYS A 32 15.39 -21.48 14.69
N VAL A 33 16.57 -21.68 14.10
CA VAL A 33 16.97 -20.93 12.91
C VAL A 33 16.00 -21.27 11.76
N PRO A 34 15.39 -20.27 11.09
CA PRO A 34 14.46 -20.53 10.02
C PRO A 34 15.21 -21.03 8.77
N LEU A 35 14.67 -22.06 8.12
CA LEU A 35 15.12 -22.49 6.79
C LEU A 35 14.74 -21.41 5.78
N ARG A 36 15.72 -20.96 4.98
CA ARG A 36 15.51 -19.97 3.92
C ARG A 36 14.41 -20.39 2.93
N ALA A 37 14.31 -21.68 2.64
CA ALA A 37 13.29 -22.27 1.75
C ALA A 37 11.87 -22.38 2.36
N SER A 38 11.74 -22.36 3.70
CA SER A 38 10.46 -22.59 4.40
C SER A 38 9.89 -21.32 5.05
N THR A 39 10.60 -20.19 4.96
CA THR A 39 10.09 -18.90 5.42
C THR A 39 9.04 -18.42 4.42
N GLY A 40 7.88 -17.93 4.88
CA GLY A 40 6.71 -17.53 4.06
C GLY A 40 6.91 -16.32 3.12
N VAL A 41 8.13 -16.12 2.62
CA VAL A 41 8.58 -15.02 1.75
C VAL A 41 7.74 -14.95 0.47
N TRP A 42 7.33 -16.09 -0.10
CA TRP A 42 6.49 -16.10 -1.31
C TRP A 42 5.10 -15.51 -1.05
N ILE A 43 4.46 -15.85 0.08
CA ILE A 43 3.15 -15.31 0.45
C ILE A 43 3.27 -13.81 0.77
N ALA A 44 4.31 -13.44 1.51
CA ALA A 44 4.59 -12.04 1.82
C ALA A 44 4.87 -11.21 0.54
N ALA A 45 5.65 -11.75 -0.39
CA ALA A 45 5.95 -11.10 -1.67
C ALA A 45 4.69 -10.93 -2.53
N LEU A 46 3.86 -11.97 -2.66
CA LEU A 46 2.59 -11.90 -3.38
C LEU A 46 1.63 -10.87 -2.77
N PHE A 47 1.60 -10.77 -1.44
CA PHE A 47 0.79 -9.78 -0.75
C PHE A 47 1.27 -8.35 -1.03
N ILE A 48 2.58 -8.10 -0.96
CA ILE A 48 3.18 -6.80 -1.31
C ILE A 48 2.88 -6.42 -2.76
N ILE A 49 3.06 -7.36 -3.70
CA ILE A 49 2.77 -7.13 -5.13
C ILE A 49 1.29 -6.78 -5.33
N THR A 50 0.38 -7.50 -4.66
CA THR A 50 -1.06 -7.25 -4.79
C THR A 50 -1.42 -5.84 -4.30
N ILE A 51 -0.85 -5.41 -3.17
CA ILE A 51 -1.05 -4.06 -2.64
C ILE A 51 -0.51 -3.02 -3.61
N GLU A 52 0.72 -3.19 -4.09
CA GLU A 52 1.36 -2.28 -5.04
C GLU A 52 0.51 -2.13 -6.32
N VAL A 53 0.07 -3.25 -6.91
CA VAL A 53 -0.78 -3.22 -8.11
C VAL A 53 -2.11 -2.52 -7.85
N SER A 54 -2.75 -2.80 -6.70
CA SER A 54 -4.00 -2.14 -6.32
C SER A 54 -3.84 -0.63 -6.11
N GLU A 55 -2.71 -0.20 -5.53
CA GLU A 55 -2.38 1.22 -5.35
C GLU A 55 -2.23 1.91 -6.70
N ARG A 56 -1.42 1.33 -7.59
CA ARG A 56 -1.18 1.87 -8.94
C ARG A 56 -2.48 1.95 -9.74
N LEU A 57 -3.31 0.90 -9.69
CA LEU A 57 -4.60 0.87 -10.38
C LEU A 57 -5.53 1.99 -9.88
N SER A 58 -5.62 2.17 -8.56
CA SER A 58 -6.45 3.22 -7.97
C SER A 58 -5.95 4.63 -8.32
N PHE A 59 -4.63 4.83 -8.31
CA PHE A 59 -4.02 6.10 -8.70
C PHE A 59 -4.31 6.46 -10.17
N PHE A 60 -4.14 5.52 -11.09
CA PHE A 60 -4.47 5.74 -12.51
C PHE A 60 -5.97 5.93 -12.74
N GLY A 61 -6.82 5.17 -12.05
CA GLY A 61 -8.26 5.35 -12.10
C GLY A 61 -8.69 6.75 -11.64
N LEU A 62 -8.15 7.23 -10.52
CA LEU A 62 -8.47 8.56 -10.01
C LEU A 62 -7.90 9.67 -10.90
N SER A 63 -6.60 9.63 -11.23
CA SER A 63 -5.93 10.67 -12.02
C SER A 63 -6.62 10.94 -13.37
N THR A 64 -7.02 9.89 -14.08
CA THR A 64 -7.67 10.01 -15.40
C THR A 64 -9.10 10.53 -15.30
N ASN A 65 -9.84 10.16 -14.25
CA ASN A 65 -11.23 10.57 -14.07
C ASN A 65 -11.38 11.93 -13.37
N LEU A 66 -10.36 12.37 -12.63
CA LEU A 66 -10.42 13.57 -11.79
C LEU A 66 -10.77 14.83 -12.60
N ILE A 67 -10.04 15.11 -13.68
CA ILE A 67 -10.31 16.31 -14.49
C ILE A 67 -11.72 16.32 -15.09
N THR A 68 -12.19 15.15 -15.54
CA THR A 68 -13.54 14.99 -16.10
C THR A 68 -14.60 15.18 -15.02
N TYR A 69 -14.36 14.71 -13.81
CA TYR A 69 -15.27 14.88 -12.68
C TYR A 69 -15.39 16.35 -12.26
N LEU A 70 -14.28 17.07 -12.10
CA LEU A 70 -14.30 18.49 -11.71
C LEU A 70 -14.99 19.37 -12.78
N THR A 71 -14.81 19.04 -14.06
CA THR A 71 -15.40 19.82 -15.15
C THR A 71 -16.86 19.47 -15.42
N LYS A 72 -17.25 18.18 -15.40
CA LYS A 72 -18.62 17.76 -15.75
C LYS A 72 -19.59 17.70 -14.58
N VAL A 73 -19.14 17.31 -13.39
CA VAL A 73 -20.02 17.11 -12.22
C VAL A 73 -20.04 18.32 -11.32
N ILE A 74 -18.85 18.84 -10.96
CA ILE A 74 -18.74 20.03 -10.10
C ILE A 74 -18.92 21.33 -10.91
N GLN A 75 -18.91 21.25 -12.25
CA GLN A 75 -19.03 22.40 -13.15
C GLN A 75 -18.01 23.51 -12.87
N GLN A 76 -16.76 23.14 -12.57
CA GLN A 76 -15.67 24.11 -12.46
C GLN A 76 -15.14 24.53 -13.83
N ASP A 77 -14.69 25.79 -13.93
CA ASP A 77 -13.95 26.27 -15.11
C ASP A 77 -12.69 25.44 -15.34
N LEU A 78 -12.36 25.19 -16.61
CA LEU A 78 -11.24 24.33 -16.99
C LEU A 78 -9.90 24.81 -16.41
N LYS A 79 -9.69 26.14 -16.28
CA LYS A 79 -8.47 26.70 -15.70
C LYS A 79 -8.36 26.36 -14.22
N THR A 80 -9.46 26.45 -13.49
CA THR A 80 -9.54 26.12 -12.06
C THR A 80 -9.43 24.62 -11.83
N ALA A 81 -10.09 23.81 -12.66
CA ALA A 81 -10.03 22.36 -12.58
C ALA A 81 -8.61 21.84 -12.84
N ALA A 82 -7.91 22.36 -13.86
CA ALA A 82 -6.52 22.00 -14.14
C ALA A 82 -5.58 22.39 -12.99
N LYS A 83 -5.78 23.55 -12.36
CA LYS A 83 -5.01 23.96 -11.18
C LYS A 83 -5.19 22.97 -10.02
N ASN A 84 -6.43 22.54 -9.74
CA ASN A 84 -6.70 21.57 -8.67
C ASN A 84 -6.11 20.19 -8.96
N VAL A 85 -6.15 19.72 -10.21
CA VAL A 85 -5.51 18.45 -10.61
C VAL A 85 -3.98 18.52 -10.43
N ASN A 86 -3.36 19.65 -10.76
CA ASN A 86 -1.93 19.85 -10.54
C ASN A 86 -1.56 19.85 -9.04
N TYR A 87 -2.36 20.49 -8.19
CA TYR A 87 -2.15 20.41 -6.75
C TYR A 87 -2.30 18.99 -6.21
N TRP A 88 -3.33 18.28 -6.65
CA TRP A 88 -3.53 16.88 -6.27
C TRP A 88 -2.29 16.04 -6.63
N SER A 89 -1.82 16.14 -7.87
CA SER A 89 -0.62 15.45 -8.36
C SER A 89 0.63 15.79 -7.54
N GLY A 90 0.83 17.08 -7.25
CA GLY A 90 1.95 17.56 -6.44
C GLY A 90 1.93 16.99 -5.02
N VAL A 91 0.77 17.02 -4.35
CA VAL A 91 0.61 16.47 -3.00
C VAL A 91 0.80 14.95 -3.01
N THR A 92 0.23 14.22 -3.98
CA THR A 92 0.41 12.77 -4.07
C THR A 92 1.86 12.35 -4.32
N THR A 93 2.67 13.19 -4.96
CA THR A 93 4.09 12.92 -5.21
C THR A 93 4.96 13.26 -4.00
N MET A 94 4.60 14.30 -3.24
CA MET A 94 5.33 14.67 -2.02
C MET A 94 5.00 13.78 -0.82
N MET A 95 3.78 13.26 -0.74
CA MET A 95 3.31 12.48 0.41
C MET A 95 4.17 11.23 0.72
N PRO A 96 4.60 10.42 -0.27
CA PRO A 96 5.49 9.27 -0.03
C PRO A 96 6.87 9.68 0.46
N LEU A 97 7.42 10.81 0.00
CA LEU A 97 8.72 11.32 0.44
C LEU A 97 8.68 11.69 1.92
N ILE A 98 7.62 12.39 2.34
CA ILE A 98 7.41 12.74 3.75
C ILE A 98 7.18 11.48 4.58
N GLY A 99 6.35 10.55 4.07
CA GLY A 99 6.07 9.28 4.74
C GLY A 99 7.31 8.41 4.93
N GLY A 100 8.16 8.29 3.91
CA GLY A 100 9.44 7.57 3.96
C GLY A 100 10.41 8.21 4.95
N PHE A 101 10.54 9.55 4.91
CA PHE A 101 11.38 10.27 5.87
C PHE A 101 10.94 10.05 7.32
N ILE A 102 9.64 10.09 7.60
CA ILE A 102 9.11 9.82 8.96
C ILE A 102 9.34 8.35 9.37
N ALA A 103 9.21 7.41 8.42
CA ALA A 103 9.47 6.00 8.67
C ALA A 103 10.94 5.76 9.05
N ASP A 104 11.87 6.36 8.30
CA ASP A 104 13.31 6.19 8.51
C ASP A 104 13.84 6.98 9.71
N ALA A 105 13.30 8.17 9.98
CA ALA A 105 13.82 9.06 11.03
C ALA A 105 13.29 8.78 12.44
N TYR A 106 12.02 8.35 12.59
CA TYR A 106 11.37 8.31 13.90
C TYR A 106 10.90 6.93 14.36
N THR A 107 10.79 5.94 13.48
CA THR A 107 9.87 4.82 13.73
C THR A 107 10.58 3.47 13.65
N GLY A 108 11.19 3.04 14.76
CA GLY A 108 11.55 1.62 14.92
C GLY A 108 10.34 0.70 14.68
N ARG A 109 10.59 -0.50 14.14
CA ARG A 109 9.60 -1.50 13.62
C ARG A 109 8.22 -1.56 14.30
N PHE A 110 8.15 -1.40 15.62
CA PHE A 110 6.91 -1.50 16.39
C PHE A 110 5.99 -0.27 16.31
N ALA A 111 6.54 0.94 16.23
CA ALA A 111 5.73 2.16 16.25
C ALA A 111 4.96 2.36 14.94
N MET A 112 5.49 1.89 13.81
CA MET A 112 4.81 1.95 12.51
C MET A 112 3.62 1.01 12.47
N ILE A 113 3.75 -0.17 13.09
CA ILE A 113 2.65 -1.13 13.23
C ILE A 113 1.52 -0.54 14.09
N LEU A 114 1.85 0.17 15.17
CA LEU A 114 0.86 0.83 16.03
C LEU A 114 0.16 2.01 15.34
N ILE A 115 0.89 2.83 14.59
CA ILE A 115 0.32 3.95 13.85
C ILE A 115 -0.58 3.44 12.71
N SER A 116 -0.12 2.45 11.96
CA SER A 116 -0.90 1.81 10.90
C SER A 116 -2.18 1.18 11.43
N SER A 117 -2.13 0.48 12.58
CA SER A 117 -3.34 -0.10 13.18
C SER A 117 -4.32 0.96 13.67
N ALA A 118 -3.83 2.07 14.24
CA ALA A 118 -4.67 3.18 14.66
C ALA A 118 -5.38 3.85 13.47
N ILE A 119 -4.65 4.10 12.37
CA ILE A 119 -5.22 4.65 11.13
C ILE A 119 -6.24 3.68 10.53
N TYR A 120 -5.98 2.36 10.57
CA TYR A 120 -6.90 1.36 10.06
C TYR A 120 -8.23 1.33 10.84
N ILE A 121 -8.17 1.36 12.17
CA ILE A 121 -9.36 1.43 13.03
C ILE A 121 -10.13 2.72 12.77
N MET A 122 -9.43 3.85 12.63
CA MET A 122 -10.05 5.13 12.31
C MET A 122 -10.74 5.10 10.93
N GLY A 123 -10.10 4.51 9.92
CA GLY A 123 -10.65 4.34 8.58
C GLY A 123 -11.90 3.46 8.56
N LEU A 124 -11.87 2.31 9.26
CA LEU A 124 -13.04 1.46 9.44
C LEU A 124 -14.17 2.19 10.17
N GLY A 125 -13.85 2.94 11.22
CA GLY A 125 -14.82 3.76 11.96
C GLY A 125 -15.50 4.80 11.07
N LEU A 126 -14.72 5.53 10.26
CA LEU A 126 -15.24 6.52 9.31
C LEU A 126 -16.09 5.88 8.21
N LEU A 127 -15.69 4.72 7.67
CA LEU A 127 -16.46 3.99 6.66
C LEU A 127 -17.79 3.47 7.22
N THR A 128 -17.76 2.89 8.42
CA THR A 128 -18.96 2.45 9.12
C THR A 128 -19.87 3.65 9.39
N MET A 129 -19.33 4.77 9.89
CA MET A 129 -20.10 5.99 10.11
C MET A 129 -20.65 6.60 8.82
N SER A 130 -19.92 6.54 7.71
CA SER A 130 -20.40 7.01 6.41
C SER A 130 -21.61 6.22 5.91
N ARG A 131 -21.78 4.95 6.34
CA ARG A 131 -22.98 4.16 6.08
C ARG A 131 -24.14 4.50 7.02
N PHE A 132 -23.84 5.00 8.22
CA PHE A 132 -24.82 5.49 9.19
C PHE A 132 -25.26 6.93 8.95
N ILE A 133 -24.58 7.68 8.07
CA ILE A 133 -25.03 9.00 7.62
C ILE A 133 -25.97 8.81 6.41
N PRO A 134 -27.31 8.81 6.60
CA PRO A 134 -28.28 8.74 5.50
C PRO A 134 -28.24 9.96 4.55
N SER A 135 -27.41 10.97 4.84
CA SER A 135 -27.33 12.22 4.09
C SER A 135 -26.60 12.13 2.74
N LEU A 136 -25.99 10.98 2.41
CA LEU A 136 -25.37 10.71 1.10
C LEU A 136 -26.14 9.68 0.26
N LYS A 137 -27.32 9.23 0.70
CA LYS A 137 -28.22 8.51 -0.20
C LYS A 137 -28.74 9.52 -1.25
N PRO A 138 -28.42 9.39 -2.55
CA PRO A 138 -29.31 9.95 -3.56
C PRO A 138 -30.69 9.35 -3.28
N CYS A 139 -31.72 10.19 -3.18
CA CYS A 139 -33.08 9.82 -2.85
C CYS A 139 -33.50 8.55 -3.59
N ALA A 140 -33.54 7.43 -2.88
CA ALA A 140 -34.08 6.18 -3.38
C ALA A 140 -35.58 6.13 -3.04
N THR A 141 -36.36 7.09 -3.57
CA THR A 141 -37.82 6.99 -3.75
C THR A 141 -38.30 8.20 -4.57
N ASP A 142 -38.68 7.94 -5.83
CA ASP A 142 -39.53 8.66 -6.80
C ASP A 142 -39.97 10.14 -6.66
N SER A 143 -39.30 11.04 -5.93
CA SER A 143 -39.72 12.46 -5.88
C SER A 143 -38.59 13.41 -5.48
N CYS A 144 -37.57 13.59 -6.34
CA CYS A 144 -36.70 14.78 -6.26
C CYS A 144 -37.09 15.75 -7.37
N HIS A 145 -37.76 16.83 -6.97
CA HIS A 145 -38.07 17.97 -7.84
C HIS A 145 -36.78 18.57 -8.39
N SER A 146 -36.76 18.69 -9.72
CA SER A 146 -35.72 19.22 -10.60
C SER A 146 -34.89 20.38 -10.02
N PRO A 147 -33.54 20.33 -10.03
CA PRO A 147 -32.75 21.54 -9.92
C PRO A 147 -32.76 22.25 -11.28
N ARG A 148 -33.47 23.38 -11.32
CA ARG A 148 -33.46 24.31 -12.45
C ARG A 148 -32.03 24.75 -12.74
N PHE A 149 -31.57 24.47 -13.96
CA PHE A 149 -30.56 25.25 -14.64
C PHE A 149 -30.92 26.75 -14.54
N MET A 150 -30.01 27.56 -14.01
CA MET A 150 -29.99 28.99 -14.26
C MET A 150 -28.58 29.39 -14.67
N LYS A 151 -28.49 29.68 -15.99
CA LYS A 151 -27.55 30.51 -16.75
C LYS A 151 -26.10 30.61 -16.26
#